data_AF-A0A9D1D781-F1
#
_entry.id   AF-A0A9D1D781-F1
#
_cell.length_a   1.000
_cell.length_b   1.000
_cell.length_c   1.000
_cell.angle_alpha   90.00
_cell.angle_beta   90.00
_cell.angle_gamma   90.00
#
_symmetry.space_group_name_H-M   'P 1'
#
loop_
_entity.id
_entity.type
_entity.pdbx_description
1 polymer ?
#
loop_
_entity_poly.entity_id
_entity_poly.type
_entity_poly.pdbx_seq_one_letter_code
_entity_poly.pdbx_strand_id
1 'polypeptide(L)'
;MDYPVIYNGAEIGRCTLEEQGLYWVVTCHCQAVSEQVERLYSGREKLGVLVPGAEGLSLKRRISKSSCRALPPENGQFSLAPADVWESWTGEILGQKMPQGLSRRDAAGQTLRFPYSPDEPCPCPPLFCLFSVAEHFWQLRLDGAGQPVFS
;
A
#
# COMPACT_ATOMS: atom_id res chain seq x y z
N MET A 1 8.25 16.00 -13.36
CA MET A 1 8.14 16.09 -11.89
C MET A 1 8.67 14.81 -11.29
N ASP A 2 9.32 14.88 -10.14
CA ASP A 2 9.84 13.70 -9.42
C ASP A 2 8.93 13.34 -8.25
N TYR A 3 8.70 12.05 -8.07
CA TYR A 3 7.86 11.48 -7.02
C TYR A 3 8.61 10.33 -6.33
N PRO A 4 8.52 10.21 -4.99
CA PRO A 4 9.08 9.08 -4.27
C PRO A 4 8.31 7.78 -4.60
N VAL A 5 9.03 6.67 -4.54
CA VAL A 5 8.46 5.32 -4.52
C VAL A 5 8.47 4.84 -3.08
N ILE A 6 7.28 4.63 -2.52
CA ILE A 6 7.11 4.20 -1.13
C ILE A 6 6.73 2.71 -1.08
N TYR A 7 7.41 1.97 -0.21
CA TYR A 7 7.06 0.61 0.14
C TYR A 7 7.14 0.45 1.66
N ASN A 8 6.08 -0.05 2.29
CA ASN A 8 5.95 -0.19 3.76
C ASN A 8 6.33 1.08 4.54
N GLY A 9 5.96 2.25 4.03
CA GLY A 9 6.23 3.55 4.66
C GLY A 9 7.65 4.10 4.45
N ALA A 10 8.54 3.36 3.79
CA ALA A 10 9.89 3.81 3.47
C ALA A 10 10.02 4.24 1.99
N GLU A 11 10.78 5.30 1.73
CA GLU A 11 11.21 5.66 0.37
C GLU A 11 12.31 4.70 -0.09
N ILE A 12 12.05 3.98 -1.19
CA ILE A 12 12.96 2.97 -1.76
C ILE A 12 13.51 3.39 -3.12
N GLY A 13 13.10 4.55 -3.64
CA GLY A 13 13.47 5.02 -4.96
C GLY A 13 12.61 6.18 -5.43
N ARG A 14 12.74 6.52 -6.71
CA ARG A 14 12.05 7.67 -7.31
C ARG A 14 11.58 7.36 -8.71
N CYS A 15 10.45 7.97 -9.08
CA CYS A 15 10.04 8.04 -10.47
C CYS A 15 9.91 9.49 -10.94
N THR A 16 10.39 9.74 -12.14
CA THR A 16 10.16 10.96 -12.90
C THR A 16 8.95 10.76 -13.81
N LEU A 17 8.03 11.72 -13.76
CA LEU A 17 6.87 11.82 -14.63
C LEU A 17 7.05 13.03 -15.56
N GLU A 18 7.08 12.77 -16.86
CA GLU A 18 7.14 13.80 -17.90
C GLU A 18 5.85 13.84 -18.71
N GLU A 19 5.41 15.06 -19.00
CA GLU A 19 4.29 15.29 -19.90
C GLU A 19 4.76 15.36 -21.35
N GLN A 20 4.23 14.49 -22.21
CA GLN A 20 4.52 14.50 -23.65
C GLN A 20 3.22 14.46 -24.46
N GLY A 21 2.57 15.62 -24.57
CA GLY A 21 1.31 15.80 -25.30
C GLY A 21 0.18 14.96 -24.70
N LEU A 22 -0.28 13.94 -25.44
CA LEU A 22 -1.34 13.02 -25.01
C LEU A 22 -0.83 11.88 -24.11
N TYR A 23 0.47 11.85 -23.81
CA TYR A 23 1.10 10.78 -23.06
C TYR A 23 1.78 11.30 -21.80
N TRP A 24 1.81 10.42 -20.81
CA TRP A 24 2.75 10.45 -19.70
C TRP A 24 3.94 9.55 -20.03
N VAL A 25 5.15 10.02 -19.72
CA VAL A 25 6.35 9.17 -19.69
C VAL A 25 6.76 9.02 -18.24
N VAL A 26 6.69 7.78 -17.74
CA VAL A 26 7.10 7.39 -16.39
C VAL A 26 8.46 6.72 -16.51
N THR A 27 9.47 7.27 -15.86
CA THR A 27 10.78 6.63 -15.68
C THR A 27 10.99 6.42 -14.19
N CYS A 28 11.29 5.20 -13.76
CA CYS A 28 11.38 4.85 -12.36
C CYS A 28 12.62 4.01 -12.06
N HIS A 29 13.25 4.29 -10.92
CA HIS A 29 14.37 3.56 -10.37
C HIS A 29 14.18 3.37 -8.86
N CYS A 30 14.23 2.14 -8.37
CA CYS A 30 14.11 1.82 -6.94
C CYS A 30 14.92 0.59 -6.54
N GLN A 31 15.14 0.42 -5.25
CA GLN A 31 15.77 -0.76 -4.69
C GLN A 31 14.85 -1.99 -4.81
N ALA A 32 15.45 -3.17 -4.95
CA ALA A 32 14.71 -4.42 -4.81
C ALA A 32 14.34 -4.63 -3.34
N VAL A 33 13.07 -4.90 -3.07
CA VAL A 33 12.55 -5.17 -1.72
C VAL A 33 12.27 -6.66 -1.50
N SER A 34 12.29 -7.46 -2.58
CA SER A 34 12.12 -8.90 -2.55
C SER A 34 12.72 -9.56 -3.81
N GLU A 35 12.80 -10.89 -3.81
CA GLU A 35 13.16 -11.72 -4.98
C GLU A 35 11.98 -11.92 -5.95
N GLN A 36 10.84 -11.27 -5.70
CA GLN A 36 9.63 -11.43 -6.50
C GLN A 36 9.54 -10.39 -7.63
N VAL A 37 8.63 -10.64 -8.57
CA VAL A 37 8.31 -9.70 -9.64
C VAL A 37 7.55 -8.51 -9.06
N GLU A 38 8.23 -7.37 -8.93
CA GLU A 38 7.67 -6.12 -8.44
C GLU A 38 6.95 -5.33 -9.55
N ARG A 39 5.94 -4.56 -9.15
CA ARG A 39 5.10 -3.76 -10.07
C ARG A 39 4.99 -2.35 -9.55
N LEU A 40 5.02 -1.37 -10.44
CA LEU A 40 4.81 0.03 -10.07
C LEU A 40 3.33 0.37 -10.16
N TYR A 41 2.82 1.08 -9.15
CA TYR A 41 1.45 1.55 -9.06
C TYR A 41 1.38 3.06 -8.82
N SER A 42 0.34 3.68 -9.37
CA SER A 42 -0.16 4.98 -8.92
C SER A 42 -1.58 4.79 -8.38
N GLY A 43 -1.78 5.01 -7.09
CA GLY A 43 -3.02 4.56 -6.46
C GLY A 43 -3.19 3.04 -6.66
N ARG A 44 -4.33 2.63 -7.21
CA ARG A 44 -4.60 1.22 -7.56
C ARG A 44 -4.19 0.85 -8.99
N GLU A 45 -3.83 1.82 -9.82
CA GLU A 45 -3.56 1.61 -11.23
C GLU A 45 -2.16 1.06 -11.43
N LYS A 46 -2.06 -0.11 -12.07
CA LYS A 46 -0.78 -0.75 -12.37
C LYS A 46 -0.14 -0.09 -13.58
N LEU A 47 1.02 0.54 -13.37
CA LEU A 47 1.75 1.23 -14.42
C LEU A 47 2.67 0.30 -15.22
N GLY A 48 3.20 -0.74 -14.57
CA GLY A 48 4.09 -1.70 -15.22
C GLY A 48 4.79 -2.66 -14.25
N VAL A 49 5.51 -3.61 -14.82
CA VAL A 49 6.41 -4.51 -14.09
C VAL A 49 7.80 -3.89 -14.08
N LEU A 50 8.41 -3.83 -12.90
CA LEU A 50 9.79 -3.38 -12.76
C LEU A 50 10.75 -4.49 -13.21
N VAL A 51 11.80 -4.10 -13.91
CA VAL A 51 12.81 -5.00 -14.45
C VAL A 51 14.09 -4.86 -13.63
N PRO A 52 14.68 -5.98 -13.15
CA PRO A 52 15.99 -5.96 -12.50
C PRO A 52 17.09 -5.46 -13.44
N GLY A 53 17.95 -4.59 -12.93
CA GLY A 53 19.17 -4.10 -13.57
C GLY A 53 20.33 -4.05 -12.57
N ALA A 54 21.47 -3.50 -13.01
CA ALA A 54 22.70 -3.50 -12.19
C ALA A 54 22.59 -2.72 -10.88
N GLU A 55 21.72 -1.70 -10.82
CA GLU A 55 21.57 -0.79 -9.67
C GLU A 55 20.22 -0.94 -8.94
N GLY A 56 19.46 -1.99 -9.26
CA GLY A 56 18.15 -2.24 -8.67
C GLY A 56 17.05 -2.46 -9.70
N LEU A 57 15.83 -2.07 -9.37
CA LEU A 57 14.64 -2.21 -10.19
C LEU A 57 14.40 -0.94 -11.02
N SER A 58 14.01 -1.13 -12.29
CA SER A 58 13.73 -0.01 -13.19
C SER A 58 12.49 -0.21 -14.04
N LEU A 59 11.83 0.90 -14.39
CA LEU A 59 10.70 0.93 -15.32
C LEU A 59 10.79 2.18 -16.18
N LYS A 60 10.63 2.03 -17.50
CA LYS A 60 10.36 3.16 -18.39
C LYS A 60 9.15 2.85 -19.25
N ARG A 61 8.09 3.65 -19.11
CA ARG A 61 6.79 3.40 -19.76
C ARG A 61 6.21 4.70 -20.31
N ARG A 62 5.66 4.60 -21.52
CA ARG A 62 4.77 5.62 -22.09
C ARG A 62 3.33 5.17 -21.90
N ILE A 63 2.50 6.02 -21.31
CA ILE A 63 1.12 5.73 -20.91
C ILE A 63 0.21 6.82 -21.48
N SER A 64 -0.89 6.44 -22.12
CA SER A 64 -1.84 7.44 -22.63
C SER A 64 -2.58 8.10 -21.47
N LYS A 65 -2.73 9.43 -21.50
CA LYS A 65 -3.54 10.18 -20.53
C LYS A 65 -5.00 9.70 -20.50
N SER A 66 -5.52 9.25 -21.64
CA SER A 66 -6.88 8.69 -21.70
C SER A 66 -7.01 7.33 -21.01
N SER A 67 -5.92 6.56 -20.92
CA SER A 67 -5.92 5.20 -20.38
C SER A 67 -5.61 5.14 -18.88
N CYS A 68 -4.99 6.18 -18.32
CA CYS A 68 -4.53 6.17 -16.92
C CYS A 68 -4.81 7.53 -16.27
N ARG A 69 -5.97 7.62 -15.60
CA ARG A 69 -6.36 8.82 -14.85
C ARG A 69 -5.66 8.95 -13.51
N ALA A 70 -5.01 7.89 -13.03
CA ALA A 70 -4.24 7.88 -11.79
C ALA A 70 -2.90 8.64 -11.89
N LEU A 71 -2.58 9.25 -13.04
CA LEU A 71 -1.38 10.06 -13.24
C LEU A 71 -1.76 11.52 -13.50
N PRO A 72 -1.13 12.48 -12.81
CA PRO A 72 -0.15 12.32 -11.73
C PRO A 72 -0.73 11.69 -10.44
N PRO A 73 0.09 11.10 -9.56
CA PRO A 73 -0.38 10.53 -8.30
C PRO A 73 -0.94 11.61 -7.37
N GLU A 74 -2.21 11.50 -6.97
CA GLU A 74 -2.89 12.48 -6.10
C GLU A 74 -2.23 12.62 -4.71
N ASN A 75 -1.74 11.51 -4.17
CA ASN A 75 -1.02 11.46 -2.90
C ASN A 75 0.47 11.82 -3.02
N GLY A 76 0.92 12.22 -4.21
CA GLY A 76 2.30 12.64 -4.45
C GLY A 76 3.34 11.51 -4.37
N GLN A 77 2.95 10.24 -4.49
CA GLN A 77 3.88 9.10 -4.43
C GLN A 77 3.46 7.94 -5.35
N PHE A 78 4.44 7.12 -5.74
CA PHE A 78 4.23 5.80 -6.34
C PHE A 78 4.46 4.70 -5.31
N SER A 79 4.01 3.47 -5.61
CA SER A 79 4.18 2.33 -4.71
C SER A 79 4.43 1.01 -5.45
N LEU A 80 5.02 0.03 -4.75
CA LEU A 80 5.24 -1.32 -5.29
C LEU A 80 4.07 -2.29 -5.05
N ALA A 81 3.21 -1.93 -4.12
CA ALA A 81 1.89 -2.52 -3.98
C ALA A 81 0.86 -1.54 -4.58
N PRO A 82 -0.30 -2.01 -5.05
CA PRO A 82 -1.43 -1.11 -5.23
C PRO A 82 -1.62 -0.34 -3.92
N ALA A 83 -1.73 0.99 -4.00
CA ALA A 83 -2.14 1.77 -2.85
C ALA A 83 -3.57 1.33 -2.53
N ASP A 84 -3.67 0.35 -1.65
CA ASP A 84 -4.92 -0.01 -1.03
C ASP A 84 -5.37 1.22 -0.27
N VAL A 85 -6.54 1.74 -0.64
CA VAL A 85 -7.14 2.88 0.05
C VAL A 85 -7.51 2.37 1.44
N TRP A 86 -6.59 2.61 2.37
CA TRP A 86 -6.80 2.45 3.78
C TRP A 86 -7.68 3.62 4.22
N GLU A 87 -8.93 3.32 4.51
CA GLU A 87 -9.87 4.32 5.01
C GLU A 87 -9.72 4.43 6.52
N SER A 88 -9.80 5.65 7.06
CA SER A 88 -9.90 5.85 8.50
C SER A 88 -11.06 5.03 9.04
N TRP A 89 -10.80 4.24 10.08
CA TRP A 89 -11.78 3.35 10.67
C TRP A 89 -11.88 3.59 12.17
N THR A 90 -13.11 3.62 12.64
CA THR A 90 -13.48 3.65 14.05
C THR A 90 -14.65 2.70 14.25
N GLY A 91 -14.66 2.01 15.38
CA GLY A 91 -15.72 1.05 15.66
C GLY A 91 -15.43 0.17 16.86
N GLU A 92 -16.28 -0.84 17.01
CA GLU A 92 -16.18 -1.84 18.07
C GLU A 92 -16.10 -3.23 17.45
N ILE A 93 -15.35 -4.12 18.08
CA ILE A 93 -15.19 -5.51 17.66
C ILE A 93 -15.50 -6.38 18.86
N LEU A 94 -16.49 -7.27 18.73
CA LEU A 94 -16.97 -8.11 19.84
C LEU A 94 -17.25 -7.31 21.13
N GLY A 95 -17.82 -6.10 20.98
CA GLY A 95 -18.12 -5.19 22.09
C GLY A 95 -16.90 -4.49 22.72
N GLN A 96 -15.71 -4.65 22.14
CA GLN A 96 -14.51 -3.91 22.54
C GLN A 96 -14.33 -2.69 21.67
N LYS A 97 -14.24 -1.51 22.30
CA LYS A 97 -13.94 -0.27 21.59
C LYS A 97 -12.50 -0.28 21.09
N MET A 98 -12.33 -0.09 19.80
CA MET A 98 -11.02 -0.09 19.17
C MET A 98 -10.46 1.34 19.06
N PRO A 99 -9.13 1.52 19.09
CA PRO A 99 -8.52 2.79 18.74
C PRO A 99 -8.80 3.12 17.27
N GLN A 100 -8.54 4.37 16.89
CA GLN A 100 -8.60 4.75 15.49
C GLN A 100 -7.59 3.92 14.69
N GLY A 101 -8.10 3.26 13.65
CA GLY A 101 -7.31 2.41 12.78
C GLY A 101 -7.53 2.77 11.33
N LEU A 102 -7.02 1.88 10.49
CA LEU A 102 -7.17 1.92 9.05
C LEU A 102 -7.92 0.66 8.63
N SER A 103 -8.83 0.79 7.67
CA SER A 103 -9.64 -0.31 7.14
C SER A 103 -9.39 -0.50 5.66
N ARG A 104 -9.32 -1.75 5.24
CA ARG A 104 -9.34 -2.18 3.85
C ARG A 104 -10.37 -3.27 3.68
N ARG A 105 -11.30 -3.13 2.73
CA ARG A 105 -12.23 -4.20 2.33
C ARG A 105 -11.77 -4.87 1.04
N ASP A 106 -11.95 -6.18 0.97
CA ASP A 106 -11.77 -6.98 -0.23
C ASP A 106 -12.88 -8.05 -0.33
N ALA A 107 -12.79 -8.93 -1.33
CA ALA A 107 -13.81 -9.95 -1.58
C ALA A 107 -13.96 -10.99 -0.44
N ALA A 108 -12.92 -11.16 0.39
CA ALA A 108 -12.91 -12.11 1.50
C ALA A 108 -13.22 -11.48 2.86
N GLY A 109 -13.37 -10.15 2.94
CA GLY A 109 -13.76 -9.46 4.17
C GLY A 109 -13.09 -8.10 4.33
N GLN A 110 -12.66 -7.80 5.56
CA GLN A 110 -12.07 -6.51 5.94
C GLN A 110 -10.78 -6.74 6.73
N THR A 111 -9.68 -6.12 6.33
CA THR A 111 -8.48 -6.00 7.16
C THR A 111 -8.50 -4.66 7.89
N LEU A 112 -8.20 -4.69 9.18
CA LEU A 112 -7.98 -3.52 10.00
C LEU A 112 -6.49 -3.43 10.36
N ARG A 113 -5.94 -2.22 10.37
CA ARG A 113 -4.57 -1.92 10.77
C ARG A 113 -4.57 -0.88 11.88
N PHE A 114 -3.72 -1.09 12.88
CA PHE A 114 -3.47 -0.16 13.96
C PHE A 114 -1.96 0.02 14.13
N PRO A 115 -1.47 1.23 14.47
CA PRO A 115 -0.04 1.46 14.67
C PRO A 115 0.57 0.44 15.64
N TYR A 116 1.71 -0.14 15.27
CA TYR A 116 2.47 -1.02 16.14
C TYR A 116 3.72 -0.29 16.63
N SER A 117 3.91 -0.29 17.96
CA SER A 117 5.17 0.06 18.60
C SER A 117 5.60 -1.11 19.50
N PRO A 118 6.87 -1.56 19.46
CA PRO A 118 7.36 -2.64 20.32
C PRO A 118 7.24 -2.34 21.82
N ASP A 119 7.26 -1.05 22.16
CA ASP A 119 7.21 -0.56 23.54
C ASP A 119 5.77 -0.30 24.01
N GLU A 120 4.78 -0.42 23.12
CA GLU A 120 3.37 -0.19 23.43
C GLU A 120 2.57 -1.49 23.47
N PRO A 121 1.55 -1.59 24.34
CA PRO A 121 0.70 -2.76 24.40
C PRO A 121 -0.14 -2.92 23.12
N CYS A 122 -0.65 -4.14 22.92
CA CYS A 122 -1.64 -4.41 21.88
C CYS A 122 -2.84 -3.44 22.00
N PRO A 123 -3.37 -2.94 20.87
CA PRO A 123 -4.49 -1.99 20.85
C PRO A 123 -5.77 -2.53 21.51
N CYS A 124 -5.92 -3.86 21.56
CA CYS A 124 -7.03 -4.51 22.24
C CYS A 124 -6.54 -5.82 22.89
N PRO A 125 -6.06 -5.78 24.15
CA PRO A 125 -5.52 -6.95 24.83
C PRO A 125 -6.46 -8.17 24.86
N PRO A 126 -7.79 -8.03 25.04
CA PRO A 126 -8.72 -9.17 24.99
C PRO A 126 -8.73 -9.91 23.65
N LEU A 127 -8.36 -9.24 22.55
CA LEU A 127 -8.36 -9.78 21.20
C LEU A 127 -6.96 -10.09 20.68
N PHE A 128 -5.92 -9.99 21.53
CA PHE A 128 -4.51 -10.09 21.13
C PHE A 128 -4.18 -11.30 20.25
N CYS A 129 -4.75 -12.47 20.56
CA CYS A 129 -4.49 -13.70 19.81
C CYS A 129 -5.03 -13.70 18.37
N LEU A 130 -5.88 -12.73 18.02
CA LEU A 130 -6.44 -12.54 16.69
C LEU A 130 -5.63 -11.54 15.87
N PHE A 131 -4.66 -10.86 16.49
CA PHE A 131 -3.78 -9.93 15.80
C PHE A 131 -2.52 -10.61 15.27
N SER A 132 -2.10 -10.19 14.09
CA SER A 132 -0.74 -10.40 13.58
C SER A 132 0.01 -9.06 13.51
N VAL A 133 1.33 -9.11 13.50
CA VAL A 133 2.16 -7.93 13.25
C VAL A 133 2.74 -8.04 11.84
N ALA A 134 2.44 -7.06 11.01
CA ALA A 134 3.02 -6.96 9.67
C ALA A 134 3.18 -5.49 9.28
N GLU A 135 4.34 -5.18 8.69
CA GLU A 135 4.66 -3.84 8.16
C GLU A 135 4.58 -2.72 9.22
N HIS A 136 4.96 -2.99 10.47
CA HIS A 136 4.82 -2.05 11.60
C HIS A 136 3.36 -1.68 11.94
N PHE A 137 2.41 -2.59 11.67
CA PHE A 137 1.04 -2.48 12.12
C PHE A 137 0.58 -3.75 12.82
N TRP A 138 -0.24 -3.59 13.85
CA TRP A 138 -1.15 -4.63 14.31
C TRP A 138 -2.23 -4.81 13.25
N GLN A 139 -2.42 -6.04 12.77
CA GLN A 139 -3.42 -6.38 11.77
C GLN A 139 -4.47 -7.31 12.36
N LEU A 140 -5.73 -7.02 12.10
CA LEU A 140 -6.86 -7.87 12.43
C LEU A 140 -7.71 -8.10 11.20
N ARG A 141 -8.11 -9.34 10.96
CA ARG A 141 -8.96 -9.70 9.83
C ARG A 141 -10.38 -9.95 10.30
N LEU A 142 -11.35 -9.37 9.60
CA LEU A 142 -12.77 -9.64 9.75
C LEU A 142 -13.29 -10.34 8.49
N ASP A 143 -14.21 -11.28 8.65
CA ASP A 143 -14.92 -11.91 7.55
C ASP A 143 -16.04 -11.00 6.97
N GLY A 144 -16.80 -11.53 6.01
CA GLY A 144 -17.93 -10.80 5.41
C GLY A 144 -19.08 -10.48 6.37
N ALA A 145 -19.16 -11.16 7.51
CA ALA A 145 -20.12 -10.89 8.58
C ALA A 145 -19.56 -9.94 9.67
N GLY A 146 -18.31 -9.48 9.53
CA GLY A 146 -17.63 -8.63 10.50
C GLY A 146 -17.10 -9.37 11.72
N GLN A 147 -17.04 -10.70 11.68
CA GLN A 147 -16.46 -11.51 12.76
C GLN A 147 -14.94 -11.59 12.60
N PRO A 148 -14.16 -11.46 13.68
CA PRO A 148 -12.73 -11.59 13.58
C PRO A 148 -12.34 -13.04 13.25
N VAL A 149 -11.43 -13.17 12.30
CA VAL A 149 -10.85 -14.45 11.87
C VAL A 149 -9.35 -14.40 12.10
N PHE A 150 -8.76 -15.56 12.38
CA PHE A 150 -7.31 -15.67 12.51
C PHE A 150 -6.65 -15.26 11.19
N SER A 151 -5.80 -14.25 11.27
CA SER A 151 -4.92 -13.82 10.17
C SER A 151 -3.70 -14.70 10.06
#